data_AF-A0A6M3JKN9-F1
#
_entry.id   AF-A0A6M3JKN9-F1
#
_cell.length_a   1.000
_cell.length_b   1.000
_cell.length_c   1.000
_cell.angle_alpha   90.00
_cell.angle_beta   90.00
_cell.angle_gamma   90.00
#
_symmetry.space_group_name_H-M   'P 1'
#
loop_
_entity.id
_entity.type
_entity.pdbx_description
1 polymer ?
#
loop_
_entity_poly.entity_id
_entity_poly.type
_entity_poly.pdbx_seq_one_letter_code
_entity_poly.pdbx_strand_id
1 'polypeptide(L)' 'MKREELENWVISKGYSKDKFGHYQKTSDKGTVTRFKMQANSARYEKKAEIVDHNEWLRLASGYYKSLSITPEDKLAGMKR' A
#
# COMPACT_ATOMS: atom_id res chain seq x y z
N MET A 1 12.66 -7.02 -3.00
CA MET A 1 12.36 -7.47 -1.62
C MET A 1 11.36 -8.61 -1.61
N LYS A 2 11.19 -9.33 -0.50
CA LYS A 2 10.13 -10.31 -0.23
C LYS A 2 8.86 -9.60 0.26
N ARG A 3 7.74 -10.33 0.23
CA ARG A 3 6.45 -9.84 0.72
C ARG A 3 6.51 -9.41 2.19
N GLU A 4 7.05 -10.27 3.05
CA GLU A 4 7.16 -10.03 4.50
C GLU A 4 7.98 -8.77 4.82
N GLU A 5 9.05 -8.51 4.06
CA GLU A 5 9.85 -7.28 4.20
C GLU A 5 9.02 -6.03 3.92
N LEU A 6 8.17 -6.07 2.88
CA LEU A 6 7.26 -4.97 2.63
C LEU A 6 6.24 -4.85 3.76
N GLU A 7 5.62 -5.96 4.19
CA GLU A 7 4.63 -5.96 5.28
C GLU A 7 5.18 -5.31 6.55
N ASN A 8 6.38 -5.69 6.99
CA ASN A 8 7.06 -5.10 8.14
C ASN A 8 7.30 -3.60 7.96
N TRP A 9 7.74 -3.18 6.77
CA TRP A 9 7.91 -1.76 6.46
C TRP A 9 6.58 -1.00 6.47
N VAL A 10 5.50 -1.56 5.93
CA VAL A 10 4.20 -0.85 5.94
C VAL A 10 3.67 -0.71 7.38
N ILE A 11 3.88 -1.74 8.21
CA ILE A 11 3.54 -1.69 9.65
C ILE A 11 4.35 -0.60 10.35
N SER A 12 5.66 -0.49 10.09
CA SER A 12 6.50 0.56 10.69
C SER A 12 6.08 1.97 10.26
N LYS A 13 5.46 2.12 9.09
CA LYS A 13 4.83 3.38 8.65
C LYS A 13 3.45 3.64 9.25
N GLY A 14 2.99 2.80 10.17
CA GLY A 14 1.72 2.93 10.87
C GLY A 14 0.51 2.48 10.06
N TYR A 15 0.68 1.53 9.12
CA TYR A 15 -0.45 0.86 8.50
C TYR A 15 -0.83 -0.38 9.32
N SER A 16 -2.13 -0.64 9.40
CA SER A 16 -2.68 -1.79 10.11
C SER A 16 -3.31 -2.77 9.13
N LYS A 17 -3.21 -4.07 9.44
CA LYS A 17 -3.79 -5.13 8.62
C LYS A 17 -5.31 -5.11 8.73
N ASP A 18 -6.00 -5.13 7.60
CA ASP A 18 -7.45 -5.24 7.51
C ASP A 18 -7.90 -6.71 7.51
N LYS A 19 -9.22 -6.92 7.59
CA LYS A 19 -9.83 -8.27 7.59
C LYS A 19 -9.58 -9.09 6.31
N PHE A 20 -9.11 -8.45 5.24
CA PHE A 20 -8.79 -9.09 3.96
C PHE A 20 -7.28 -9.33 3.79
N GLY A 21 -6.46 -9.01 4.80
CA GLY A 21 -5.02 -9.18 4.76
C GLY A 21 -4.28 -8.10 3.96
N HIS A 22 -4.87 -6.93 3.76
CA HIS A 22 -4.22 -5.75 3.19
C HIS A 22 -3.90 -4.72 4.27
N TYR A 23 -3.01 -3.77 4.00
CA TYR A 23 -2.55 -2.83 5.02
C TYR A 23 -3.14 -1.45 4.76
N GLN A 24 -3.91 -0.90 5.69
CA GLN A 24 -4.60 0.38 5.55
C GLN A 24 -4.10 1.42 6.55
N LYS A 25 -4.16 2.69 6.13
CA LYS A 25 -3.89 3.85 6.99
C LYS A 25 -4.81 5.00 6.61
N THR A 26 -5.37 5.64 7.62
CA THR A 26 -6.13 6.89 7.49
C THR A 26 -5.22 8.04 7.90
N SER A 27 -5.11 9.07 7.05
CA SER A 27 -4.40 10.30 7.39
C SER A 27 -5.26 11.23 8.26
N ASP A 28 -4.63 12.21 8.89
CA ASP A 28 -5.34 13.23 9.71
C ASP A 28 -6.38 14.03 8.90
N LYS A 29 -6.21 14.07 7.57
CA LYS A 29 -7.15 14.70 6.62
C LYS A 29 -8.29 13.77 6.18
N GLY A 30 -8.44 12.61 6.81
CA GLY A 30 -9.45 11.60 6.49
C GLY A 30 -9.18 10.79 5.21
N THR A 31 -8.05 10.99 4.53
CA THR A 31 -7.71 10.21 3.34
C THR A 31 -7.32 8.79 3.75
N VAL A 32 -8.05 7.78 3.24
CA VAL A 32 -7.72 6.37 3.47
C VAL A 32 -6.86 5.85 2.33
N THR A 33 -5.72 5.28 2.67
CA THR A 33 -4.82 4.63 1.71
C THR A 33 -4.56 3.19 2.12
N ARG A 34 -4.22 2.35 1.14
CA ARG A 34 -4.03 0.92 1.32
C ARG A 34 -2.88 0.39 0.49
N PHE A 35 -2.09 -0.51 1.08
CA PHE A 35 -1.24 -1.45 0.35
C PHE A 35 -1.99 -2.78 0.19
N LYS A 36 -2.45 -3.03 -1.04
CA LYS A 36 -3.05 -4.32 -1.43
C LYS A 36 -1.94 -5.32 -1.74
N MET A 37 -1.83 -6.34 -0.89
CA MET A 37 -0.84 -7.41 -1.03
C MET A 37 -1.37 -8.52 -1.95
N GLN A 38 -0.69 -8.78 -3.05
CA GLN A 38 -0.94 -9.93 -3.91
C GLN A 38 0.15 -11.00 -3.70
N ALA A 39 0.12 -12.08 -4.48
CA ALA A 39 1.14 -13.12 -4.38
C ALA A 39 2.54 -12.60 -4.76
N ASN A 40 2.65 -11.86 -5.87
CA ASN A 40 3.94 -11.46 -6.45
C ASN A 40 4.14 -9.94 -6.56
N SER A 41 3.14 -9.16 -6.16
CA SER A 41 3.11 -7.70 -6.33
C SER A 41 2.33 -7.03 -5.22
N ALA A 42 2.56 -5.73 -5.07
CA ALA A 42 1.76 -4.86 -4.23
C ALA A 42 1.17 -3.72 -5.06
N ARG A 43 0.01 -3.22 -4.63
CA ARG A 43 -0.59 -1.99 -5.16
C ARG A 43 -0.74 -0.99 -4.04
N TYR A 44 -0.38 0.26 -4.30
CA TYR A 44 -0.73 1.38 -3.45
C TYR A 44 -2.02 2.02 -3.98
N GLU A 45 -3.03 2.05 -3.14
CA GLU A 45 -4.39 2.44 -3.50
C GLU A 45 -4.88 3.53 -2.55
N LYS A 46 -5.73 4.44 -3.04
CA LYS A 46 -6.50 5.37 -2.22
C LYS A 46 -7.97 5.00 -2.27
N LYS A 47 -8.67 5.16 -1.16
CA LYS A 47 -10.13 5.10 -1.14
C LYS A 47 -10.66 6.39 -1.76
N ALA A 48 -11.55 6.27 -2.72
CA ALA A 48 -12.25 7.38 -3.34
C ALA A 48 -13.75 7.13 -3.25
N GLU A 49 -14.48 8.21 -2.98
CA GLU A 49 -15.93 8.23 -3.08
C GLU A 49 -16.29 8.57 -4.52
N ILE A 50 -17.00 7.66 -5.17
CA ILE A 50 -17.67 7.86 -6.45
C ILE A 50 -19.16 7.92 -6.12
N VAL A 51 -19.98 8.52 -6.97
CA VAL A 51 -21.43 8.67 -6.74
C VAL A 51 -22.02 7.35 -6.18
N ASP A 52 -22.55 7.44 -4.97
CA ASP A 52 -23.19 6.38 -4.17
C ASP A 52 -22.35 5.18 -3.71
N HIS A 53 -21.02 5.15 -3.95
CA HIS A 53 -20.18 4.04 -3.47
C HIS A 53 -18.70 4.40 -3.26
N ASN A 54 -18.00 3.56 -2.49
CA ASN A 54 -16.57 3.68 -2.28
C ASN A 54 -15.79 2.74 -3.20
N GLU A 55 -14.82 3.26 -3.93
CA GLU A 55 -13.90 2.48 -4.76
C GLU A 55 -12.44 2.67 -4.32
N TRP A 56 -11.59 1.67 -4.61
CA TRP A 56 -10.15 1.75 -4.42
C TRP A 56 -9.47 2.12 -5.72
N LEU A 57 -8.93 3.33 -5.80
CA LEU A 57 -8.17 3.80 -6.95
C LEU A 57 -6.69 3.45 -6.80
N ARG A 58 -6.15 2.72 -7.77
CA ARG A 58 -4.71 2.41 -7.83
C ARG A 58 -3.91 3.68 -8.13
N LEU A 59 -3.03 4.05 -7.21
CA LEU A 59 -2.07 5.13 -7.37
C LEU A 59 -0.75 4.63 -7.96
N ALA A 60 -0.30 3.46 -7.53
CA ALA A 60 0.89 2.81 -8.06
C ALA A 60 0.88 1.29 -7.81
N SER A 61 1.75 0.56 -8.48
CA SER A 61 1.97 -0.87 -8.27
C SER A 61 3.40 -1.29 -8.58
N GLY A 62 3.84 -2.39 -7.99
CA GLY A 62 5.15 -2.96 -8.27
C GLY A 62 5.23 -4.43 -7.89
N TYR A 63 6.03 -5.19 -8.62
CA TYR A 63 6.38 -6.56 -8.26
C TYR A 63 7.37 -6.55 -7.09
N TYR A 64 7.22 -7.46 -6.13
CA TYR A 64 8.11 -7.51 -4.96
C TYR A 64 9.60 -7.57 -5.34
N LYS A 65 9.93 -8.31 -6.41
CA LYS A 65 11.30 -8.40 -6.96
C LYS A 65 11.89 -7.06 -7.43
N SER A 66 11.04 -6.07 -7.73
CA SER A 66 11.42 -4.74 -8.19
C SER A 66 11.29 -3.67 -7.11
N LEU A 67 10.78 -4.01 -5.93
CA LEU A 67 10.65 -3.10 -4.80
C LEU A 67 11.87 -3.15 -3.89
N SER A 68 12.25 -1.98 -3.38
CA SER A 68 13.32 -1.80 -2.39
C SER A 68 12.98 -0.63 -1.46
N ILE A 69 13.51 -0.67 -0.24
CA ILE A 69 13.50 0.47 0.68
C ILE A 69 14.78 1.25 0.46
N THR A 70 14.67 2.55 0.21
CA THR A 70 15.83 3.42 0.01
C THR A 70 16.48 3.81 1.35
N PRO A 71 17.72 4.33 1.36
CA PRO A 71 18.36 4.80 2.59
C PRO A 71 17.55 5.86 3.35
N GLU A 72 16.71 6.64 2.65
CA GLU A 72 15.80 7.63 3.24
C GLU A 72 14.50 7.02 3.78
N ASP A 73 14.45 5.69 3.93
CA ASP A 73 13.30 4.94 4.43
C ASP A 73 12.01 5.17 3.61
N LYS A 74 12.18 5.21 2.28
CA LYS A 74 11.10 5.34 1.29
C LYS A 74 11.00 4.08 0.43
N LEU A 75 9.79 3.78 -0.03
CA LEU A 75 9.57 2.67 -0.95
C LEU A 75 9.84 3.10 -2.40
N ALA A 76 10.79 2.44 -3.05
CA ALA A 76 11.11 2.61 -4.46
C ALA A 76 10.58 1.44 -5.31
N GLY A 77 10.52 1.67 -6.64
CA GLY A 77 10.16 0.63 -7.62
C GLY A 77 8.66 0.51 -7.95
N MET A 78 7.81 1.29 -7.28
CA MET A 78 6.40 1.41 -7.67
C MET A 78 6.23 2.24 -8.94
N LYS A 79 5.34 1.82 -9.84
CA LYS A 79 4.97 2.49 -11.10
C LYS A 79 3.50 2.89 -11.08
N ARG A 80 3.17 4.06 -11.63
CA ARG A 80 1.78 4.55 -11.75
C ARG A 80 1.01 3.76 -12.81
#